data_AF-A0A842PIE0-F1
#
_entry.id   AF-A0A842PIE0-F1
#
_cell.length_a   1.000
_cell.length_b   1.000
_cell.length_c   1.000
_cell.angle_alpha   90.00
_cell.angle_beta   90.00
_cell.angle_gamma   90.00
#
_symmetry.space_group_name_H-M   'P 1'
#
loop_
_entity.id
_entity.type
_entity.pdbx_description
1 polymer ?
#
loop_
_entity_poly.entity_id
_entity_poly.type
_entity_poly.pdbx_seq_one_letter_code
_entity_poly.pdbx_strand_id
1 'polypeptide(L)'
;MKEENLKKQILQFRELVGDELFRFTMSQNVMAMEKDRRRFKQLALEILEYFECERCCKCCREMPVHLNDEDLERLSRLDGDALFDKMDDAEVDNYLKTPCPYLKGTECSIYENKPTSCCMFPFVVIRPVPTLQLCPMGKKIFADFKELARKYDKKDLKVQWEEGASDNRLPDYSGSTGKKAVYVALPIAVLEKFLKYLRIK
;
A
#
# COMPACT_ATOMS: atom_id res chain seq x y z
N MET A 1 15.87 14.18 -18.84
CA MET A 1 17.26 13.70 -18.63
C MET A 1 17.38 12.33 -17.95
N LYS A 2 16.55 11.96 -16.95
CA LYS A 2 16.60 10.60 -16.33
C LYS A 2 15.86 9.53 -17.16
N GLU A 3 14.75 9.89 -17.79
CA GLU A 3 13.88 8.95 -18.50
C GLU A 3 14.47 8.48 -19.85
N GLU A 4 15.12 9.37 -20.61
CA GLU A 4 15.84 9.00 -21.83
C GLU A 4 17.04 8.09 -21.56
N ASN A 5 17.74 8.31 -20.43
CA ASN A 5 18.89 7.50 -20.05
C ASN A 5 18.44 6.08 -19.64
N LEU A 6 17.30 5.98 -18.93
CA LEU A 6 16.67 4.70 -18.59
C LEU A 6 16.18 3.96 -19.84
N LYS A 7 15.51 4.66 -20.78
CA LYS A 7 15.09 4.08 -22.07
C LYS A 7 16.28 3.54 -22.86
N LYS A 8 17.39 4.29 -22.88
CA LYS A 8 18.62 3.89 -23.57
C LYS A 8 19.29 2.67 -22.92
N GLN A 9 19.31 2.61 -21.58
CA GLN A 9 19.80 1.45 -20.82
C GLN A 9 18.93 0.20 -21.03
N ILE A 10 17.61 0.35 -21.07
CA ILE A 10 16.67 -0.75 -21.34
C ILE A 10 16.85 -1.30 -22.76
N LEU A 11 17.01 -0.42 -23.76
CA LEU A 11 17.28 -0.82 -25.14
C LEU A 11 18.62 -1.56 -25.28
N GLN A 12 19.68 -1.04 -24.66
CA GLN A 12 20.99 -1.69 -24.65
C GLN A 12 20.97 -3.05 -23.95
N PHE A 13 20.27 -3.16 -22.82
CA PHE A 13 20.12 -4.42 -22.11
C PHE A 13 19.28 -5.43 -22.91
N ARG A 14 18.24 -4.98 -23.61
CA ARG A 14 17.43 -5.81 -24.51
C ARG A 14 18.22 -6.35 -25.69
N GLU A 15 19.10 -5.54 -26.30
CA GLU A 15 20.02 -5.98 -27.35
C GLU A 15 21.06 -7.00 -26.85
N LEU A 16 21.56 -6.82 -25.62
CA LEU A 16 22.61 -7.66 -25.03
C LEU A 16 22.11 -9.05 -24.60
N VAL A 17 20.88 -9.13 -24.10
CA VAL A 17 20.34 -10.33 -23.44
C VAL A 17 19.39 -11.10 -24.37
N GLY A 18 18.90 -10.49 -25.45
CA GLY A 18 17.97 -11.08 -26.41
C GLY A 18 16.51 -11.05 -25.94
N ASP A 19 15.58 -10.95 -26.89
CA ASP A 19 14.15 -10.70 -26.62
C ASP A 19 13.49 -11.77 -25.75
N GLU A 20 13.86 -13.03 -25.90
CA GLU A 20 13.28 -14.14 -25.13
C GLU A 20 13.76 -14.17 -23.68
N LEU A 21 15.06 -13.99 -23.43
CA LEU A 21 15.62 -13.99 -22.08
C LEU A 21 15.28 -12.69 -21.32
N PHE A 22 15.14 -11.56 -22.03
CA PHE A 22 14.60 -10.32 -21.47
C PHE A 22 13.13 -10.49 -21.07
N ARG A 23 12.27 -11.04 -21.94
CA ARG A 23 10.86 -11.33 -21.61
C ARG A 23 10.74 -12.37 -20.50
N PHE A 24 11.60 -13.40 -20.49
CA PHE A 24 11.63 -14.40 -19.42
C PHE A 24 12.03 -13.76 -18.09
N THR A 25 13.09 -12.95 -18.06
CA THR A 25 13.52 -12.24 -16.85
C THR A 25 12.45 -11.25 -16.38
N MET A 26 11.82 -10.52 -17.29
CA MET A 26 10.72 -9.62 -16.99
C MET A 26 9.49 -10.39 -16.46
N SER A 27 9.17 -11.55 -17.03
CA SER A 27 8.13 -12.46 -16.55
C SER A 27 8.46 -12.99 -15.15
N GLN A 28 9.69 -13.46 -14.91
CA GLN A 28 10.14 -13.90 -13.58
C GLN A 28 10.06 -12.76 -12.55
N ASN A 29 10.44 -11.54 -12.94
CA ASN A 29 10.34 -10.35 -12.10
C ASN A 29 8.87 -10.00 -11.81
N VAL A 30 7.98 -10.06 -12.80
CA VAL A 30 6.53 -9.84 -12.62
C VAL A 30 5.92 -10.93 -11.73
N MET A 31 6.28 -12.20 -11.92
CA MET A 31 5.80 -13.30 -11.10
C MET A 31 6.30 -13.20 -9.66
N ALA A 32 7.56 -12.80 -9.45
CA ALA A 32 8.12 -12.54 -8.13
C ALA A 32 7.39 -11.38 -7.44
N MET A 33 7.16 -10.26 -8.15
CA MET A 33 6.40 -9.12 -7.64
C MET A 33 4.95 -9.50 -7.28
N GLU A 34 4.30 -10.32 -8.11
CA GLU A 34 2.94 -10.77 -7.85
C GLU A 34 2.86 -11.74 -6.66
N LYS A 35 3.86 -12.62 -6.52
CA LYS A 35 4.01 -13.49 -5.35
C LYS A 35 4.19 -12.65 -4.08
N ASP A 36 5.04 -11.65 -4.12
CA ASP A 36 5.30 -10.76 -2.99
C ASP A 36 4.06 -9.93 -2.64
N ARG A 37 3.32 -9.44 -3.64
CA ARG A 37 2.04 -8.74 -3.45
C ARG A 37 1.02 -9.62 -2.75
N ARG A 38 0.81 -10.85 -3.22
CA ARG A 38 -0.10 -11.82 -2.59
C ARG A 38 0.32 -12.13 -1.16
N ARG A 39 1.62 -12.35 -0.94
CA ARG A 39 2.14 -12.65 0.39
C ARG A 39 2.00 -11.47 1.34
N PHE A 40 2.23 -10.25 0.87
CA PHE A 40 2.00 -9.04 1.64
C PHE A 40 0.53 -8.88 2.03
N LYS A 41 -0.41 -9.06 1.07
CA LYS A 41 -1.85 -9.04 1.35
C LYS A 41 -2.22 -10.03 2.44
N GLN A 42 -1.75 -11.26 2.34
CA GLN A 42 -2.01 -12.30 3.33
C GLN A 42 -1.48 -11.90 4.72
N LEU A 43 -0.22 -11.49 4.81
CA LEU A 43 0.40 -11.10 6.09
C LEU A 43 -0.30 -9.89 6.71
N ALA A 44 -0.67 -8.89 5.90
CA ALA A 44 -1.42 -7.73 6.36
C ALA A 44 -2.74 -8.16 7.01
N LEU A 45 -3.52 -9.01 6.36
CA LEU A 45 -4.80 -9.49 6.89
C LEU A 45 -4.61 -10.32 8.18
N GLU A 46 -3.67 -11.27 8.19
CA GLU A 46 -3.38 -12.08 9.38
C GLU A 46 -2.89 -11.24 10.56
N ILE A 47 -2.09 -10.20 10.33
CA ILE A 47 -1.66 -9.28 11.38
C ILE A 47 -2.85 -8.47 11.91
N LEU A 48 -3.77 -8.05 11.04
CA LEU A 48 -4.93 -7.24 11.43
C LEU A 48 -5.92 -8.00 12.33
N GLU A 49 -5.91 -9.33 12.35
CA GLU A 49 -6.70 -10.12 13.31
C GLU A 49 -6.34 -9.82 14.78
N TYR A 50 -5.14 -9.27 15.04
CA TYR A 50 -4.68 -8.90 16.37
C TYR A 50 -5.02 -7.45 16.76
N PHE A 51 -5.64 -6.67 15.86
CA PHE A 51 -5.90 -5.25 16.09
C PHE A 51 -7.33 -4.85 15.69
N GLU A 52 -7.99 -4.09 16.58
CA GLU A 52 -9.32 -3.58 16.32
C GLU A 52 -9.28 -2.16 15.72
N CYS A 53 -9.98 -1.97 14.60
CA CYS A 53 -10.13 -0.67 13.95
C CYS A 53 -11.11 0.22 14.73
N GLU A 54 -10.66 1.42 15.13
CA GLU A 54 -11.47 2.39 15.87
C GLU A 54 -12.42 3.21 14.98
N ARG A 55 -12.58 2.83 13.70
CA ARG A 55 -13.46 3.50 12.72
C ARG A 55 -13.22 5.02 12.61
N CYS A 56 -11.98 5.45 12.74
CA CYS A 56 -11.60 6.88 12.69
C CYS A 56 -11.78 7.57 11.32
N CYS A 57 -12.18 6.82 10.27
CA CYS A 57 -12.35 7.30 8.89
C CYS A 57 -11.13 7.97 8.25
N LYS A 58 -9.92 7.86 8.83
CA LYS A 58 -8.70 8.41 8.24
C LYS A 58 -8.45 7.85 6.82
N CYS A 59 -8.64 6.54 6.63
CA CYS A 59 -8.56 5.92 5.31
C CYS A 59 -9.55 6.54 4.32
N CYS A 60 -10.82 6.68 4.70
CA CYS A 60 -11.86 7.25 3.83
C CYS A 60 -11.61 8.73 3.48
N ARG A 61 -10.91 9.48 4.35
CA ARG A 61 -10.68 10.92 4.14
C ARG A 61 -9.42 11.21 3.33
N GLU A 62 -8.39 10.38 3.46
CA GLU A 62 -7.04 10.76 3.05
C GLU A 62 -6.39 9.77 2.07
N MET A 63 -6.93 8.57 1.90
CA MET A 63 -6.26 7.53 1.11
C MET A 63 -6.94 7.31 -0.24
N PRO A 64 -6.17 7.25 -1.35
CA PRO A 64 -6.68 6.74 -2.60
C PRO A 64 -7.01 5.24 -2.45
N VAL A 65 -8.19 4.84 -2.92
CA VAL A 65 -8.69 3.47 -2.80
C VAL A 65 -8.68 2.83 -4.17
N HIS A 66 -7.70 1.96 -4.41
CA HIS A 66 -7.64 1.10 -5.59
C HIS A 66 -8.69 -0.01 -5.50
N LEU A 67 -9.36 -0.29 -6.61
CA LEU A 67 -10.29 -1.40 -6.81
C LEU A 67 -9.66 -2.42 -7.75
N ASN A 68 -9.50 -3.66 -7.29
CA ASN A 68 -9.16 -4.75 -8.21
C ASN A 68 -10.41 -5.22 -8.98
N ASP A 69 -10.24 -6.14 -9.93
CA ASP A 69 -11.34 -6.66 -10.74
C ASP A 69 -12.48 -7.26 -9.90
N GLU A 70 -12.16 -7.99 -8.82
CA GLU A 70 -13.14 -8.54 -7.88
C GLU A 70 -13.90 -7.44 -7.12
N ASP A 71 -13.21 -6.37 -6.73
CA ASP A 71 -13.79 -5.20 -6.07
C ASP A 71 -14.74 -4.47 -7.02
N LEU A 72 -14.35 -4.27 -8.28
CA LEU A 72 -15.19 -3.68 -9.32
C LEU A 72 -16.44 -4.52 -9.58
N GLU A 73 -16.30 -5.83 -9.72
CA GLU A 73 -17.42 -6.73 -9.93
C GLU A 73 -18.40 -6.68 -8.74
N ARG A 74 -17.88 -6.71 -7.51
CA ARG A 74 -18.72 -6.63 -6.32
C ARG A 74 -19.42 -5.27 -6.18
N LEU A 75 -18.71 -4.17 -6.43
CA LEU A 75 -19.27 -2.82 -6.29
C LEU A 75 -20.21 -2.46 -7.44
N SER A 76 -19.97 -2.95 -8.66
CA SER A 76 -20.90 -2.76 -9.78
C SER A 76 -22.23 -3.48 -9.54
N ARG A 77 -22.23 -4.64 -8.87
CA ARG A 77 -23.48 -5.28 -8.41
C ARG A 77 -24.21 -4.47 -7.34
N LEU A 78 -23.49 -3.68 -6.55
CA LEU A 78 -24.04 -2.89 -5.45
C LEU A 78 -24.58 -1.53 -5.92
N ASP A 79 -23.86 -0.84 -6.80
CA ASP A 79 -24.17 0.52 -7.25
C ASP A 79 -24.68 0.61 -8.69
N GLY A 80 -24.52 -0.45 -9.50
CA GLY A 80 -24.74 -0.38 -10.94
C GLY A 80 -23.83 0.67 -11.60
N ASP A 81 -24.39 1.40 -12.55
CA ASP A 81 -23.68 2.44 -13.30
C ASP A 81 -23.24 3.62 -12.43
N ALA A 82 -23.86 3.83 -11.26
CA ALA A 82 -23.47 4.89 -10.33
C ALA A 82 -22.06 4.66 -9.73
N LEU A 83 -21.45 3.49 -9.93
CA LEU A 83 -20.04 3.26 -9.60
C LEU A 83 -19.10 4.16 -10.42
N PHE A 84 -19.39 4.40 -11.70
CA PHE A 84 -18.50 5.17 -12.58
C PHE A 84 -18.38 6.63 -12.10
N ASP A 85 -19.46 7.23 -11.58
CA ASP A 85 -19.43 8.58 -11.00
C ASP A 85 -18.52 8.69 -9.77
N LYS A 86 -18.18 7.56 -9.14
CA LYS A 86 -17.36 7.46 -7.93
C LYS A 86 -15.88 7.23 -8.25
N MET A 87 -15.53 6.89 -9.50
CA MET A 87 -14.17 6.61 -9.95
C MET A 87 -13.38 7.89 -10.25
N ASP A 88 -12.07 7.86 -10.10
CA ASP A 88 -11.19 8.99 -10.39
C ASP A 88 -10.68 8.92 -11.83
N ASP A 89 -11.31 9.70 -12.72
CA ASP A 89 -11.01 9.73 -14.15
C ASP A 89 -9.59 10.26 -14.47
N ALA A 90 -8.90 10.86 -13.49
CA ALA A 90 -7.53 11.35 -13.64
C ALA A 90 -6.47 10.24 -13.47
N GLU A 91 -6.86 9.08 -12.92
CA GLU A 91 -5.97 7.95 -12.70
C GLU A 91 -6.01 6.96 -13.86
N VAL A 92 -4.87 6.33 -14.16
CA VAL A 92 -4.75 5.33 -15.24
C VAL A 92 -5.37 3.99 -14.85
N ASP A 93 -5.51 3.75 -13.55
CA ASP A 93 -6.03 2.51 -12.97
C ASP A 93 -7.31 2.79 -12.17
N ASN A 94 -7.96 1.74 -11.69
CA ASN A 94 -9.28 1.82 -11.08
C ASN A 94 -9.21 2.34 -9.64
N TYR A 95 -9.21 3.67 -9.48
CA TYR A 95 -9.26 4.33 -8.19
C TYR A 95 -10.61 5.00 -7.93
N LEU A 96 -11.02 5.05 -6.66
CA LEU A 96 -12.10 5.92 -6.22
C LEU A 96 -11.59 7.34 -5.99
N LYS A 97 -12.48 8.32 -6.18
CA LYS A 97 -12.23 9.72 -5.80
C LYS A 97 -11.84 9.82 -4.32
N THR A 98 -10.98 10.81 -4.01
CA THR A 98 -10.59 11.16 -2.64
C THR A 98 -11.06 12.59 -2.29
N PRO A 99 -11.81 12.83 -1.19
CA PRO A 99 -12.28 11.87 -0.19
C PRO A 99 -13.21 10.79 -0.75
N CYS A 100 -13.21 9.63 -0.09
CA CYS A 100 -13.95 8.44 -0.52
C CYS A 100 -15.45 8.75 -0.71
N PRO A 101 -16.05 8.43 -1.87
CA PRO A 101 -17.45 8.73 -2.16
C PRO A 101 -18.45 7.91 -1.31
N TYR A 102 -17.98 6.85 -0.65
CA TYR A 102 -18.79 6.07 0.29
C TYR A 102 -18.72 6.59 1.74
N LEU A 103 -17.98 7.67 1.99
CA LEU A 103 -17.94 8.31 3.30
C LEU A 103 -19.21 9.15 3.52
N LYS A 104 -20.04 8.74 4.46
CA LYS A 104 -21.22 9.48 4.94
C LYS A 104 -20.93 10.02 6.34
N GLY A 105 -20.45 11.27 6.40
CA GLY A 105 -20.05 11.91 7.67
C GLY A 105 -18.86 11.22 8.33
N THR A 106 -19.13 10.32 9.27
CA THR A 106 -18.14 9.52 10.02
C THR A 106 -18.32 8.02 9.83
N GLU A 107 -19.07 7.60 8.80
CA GLU A 107 -19.34 6.19 8.55
C GLU A 107 -19.11 5.82 7.08
N CYS A 108 -18.70 4.57 6.85
CA CYS A 108 -18.54 4.02 5.51
C CYS A 108 -19.85 3.30 5.11
N SER A 109 -20.48 3.74 4.03
CA SER A 109 -21.75 3.15 3.58
C SER A 109 -21.62 1.75 3.00
N ILE A 110 -20.40 1.29 2.72
CA ILE A 110 -20.10 -0.05 2.20
C ILE A 110 -19.20 -0.84 3.15
N TYR A 111 -19.30 -0.61 4.47
CA TYR A 111 -18.36 -1.21 5.43
C TYR A 111 -18.29 -2.75 5.34
N GLU A 112 -19.41 -3.43 5.07
CA GLU A 112 -19.41 -4.90 4.89
C GLU A 112 -18.88 -5.34 3.52
N ASN A 113 -18.91 -4.46 2.52
CA ASN A 113 -18.45 -4.70 1.15
C ASN A 113 -17.16 -3.93 0.83
N LYS A 114 -16.30 -3.72 1.83
CA LYS A 114 -15.06 -2.96 1.68
C LYS A 114 -14.18 -3.56 0.57
N PRO A 115 -13.58 -2.71 -0.29
CA PRO A 115 -12.54 -3.15 -1.23
C PRO A 115 -11.36 -3.81 -0.53
N THR A 116 -10.60 -4.61 -1.29
CA THR A 116 -9.39 -5.28 -0.79
C THR A 116 -8.42 -4.30 -0.12
N SER A 117 -8.19 -3.14 -0.74
CA SER A 117 -7.32 -2.08 -0.23
C SER A 117 -7.80 -1.52 1.12
N CYS A 118 -9.12 -1.36 1.29
CA CYS A 118 -9.73 -0.93 2.55
C CYS A 118 -9.61 -1.98 3.67
N CYS A 119 -9.70 -3.27 3.33
CA CYS A 119 -9.55 -4.37 4.29
C CYS A 119 -8.12 -4.52 4.81
N MET A 120 -7.12 -4.13 4.00
CA MET A 120 -5.71 -4.19 4.38
C MET A 120 -5.22 -2.96 5.15
N PHE A 121 -5.99 -1.86 5.19
CA PHE A 121 -5.57 -0.65 5.87
C PHE A 121 -5.32 -0.92 7.38
N PRO A 122 -4.17 -0.50 7.94
CA PRO A 122 -3.29 0.58 7.51
C PRO A 122 -2.07 0.15 6.69
N PHE A 123 -2.00 -1.12 6.27
CA PHE A 123 -0.99 -1.59 5.34
C PHE A 123 -1.35 -1.16 3.91
N VAL A 124 -0.47 -0.39 3.29
CA VAL A 124 -0.63 0.13 1.93
C VAL A 124 0.63 -0.14 1.11
N VAL A 125 0.50 -0.20 -0.21
CA VAL A 125 1.65 -0.33 -1.11
C VAL A 125 1.89 1.03 -1.75
N ILE A 126 2.92 1.74 -1.31
CA ILE A 126 3.35 3.01 -1.93
C ILE A 126 4.70 2.74 -2.58
N ARG A 127 4.77 2.80 -3.93
CA ARG A 127 5.98 2.59 -4.74
C ARG A 127 6.79 1.34 -4.37
N PRO A 128 6.55 0.21 -5.07
CA PRO A 128 6.49 -1.19 -4.56
C PRO A 128 6.84 -1.51 -3.09
N VAL A 129 6.76 -0.54 -2.16
CA VAL A 129 7.22 -0.68 -0.79
C VAL A 129 6.00 -0.82 0.12
N PRO A 130 5.82 -2.00 0.73
CA PRO A 130 4.92 -2.18 1.86
C PRO A 130 5.12 -1.09 2.90
N THR A 131 4.05 -0.38 3.21
CA THR A 131 4.04 0.80 4.10
C THR A 131 2.94 0.66 5.14
N LEU A 132 3.24 1.05 6.38
CA LEU A 132 2.24 1.18 7.45
C LEU A 132 1.83 2.65 7.65
N GLN A 133 0.55 2.95 7.50
CA GLN A 133 -0.03 4.28 7.75
C GLN A 133 -0.37 4.50 9.23
N LEU A 134 -0.21 5.73 9.71
CA LEU A 134 -0.41 6.08 11.12
C LEU A 134 -1.83 6.61 11.40
N CYS A 135 -2.83 5.73 11.30
CA CYS A 135 -4.13 5.89 11.98
C CYS A 135 -4.02 5.42 13.45
N PRO A 136 -5.05 5.55 14.30
CA PRO A 136 -5.00 5.03 15.68
C PRO A 136 -4.60 3.55 15.77
N MET A 137 -5.26 2.66 15.00
CA MET A 137 -4.83 1.26 14.83
C MET A 137 -3.39 1.12 14.33
N GLY A 138 -2.99 1.87 13.30
CA GLY A 138 -1.62 1.84 12.76
C GLY A 138 -0.56 2.25 13.79
N LYS A 139 -0.87 3.19 14.69
CA LYS A 139 -0.01 3.57 15.82
C LYS A 139 0.12 2.43 16.84
N LYS A 140 -0.94 1.66 17.08
CA LYS A 140 -0.89 0.46 17.95
C LYS A 140 -0.02 -0.64 17.33
N ILE A 141 -0.23 -0.95 16.04
CA ILE A 141 0.62 -1.87 15.28
C ILE A 141 2.09 -1.45 15.38
N PHE A 142 2.36 -0.16 15.18
CA PHE A 142 3.70 0.39 15.27
C PHE A 142 4.30 0.27 16.69
N ALA A 143 3.50 0.41 17.74
CA ALA A 143 3.96 0.25 19.11
C ALA A 143 4.41 -1.19 19.39
N ASP A 144 3.63 -2.19 18.97
CA ASP A 144 3.98 -3.61 19.10
C ASP A 144 5.21 -3.97 18.26
N PHE A 145 5.31 -3.38 17.07
CA PHE A 145 6.47 -3.54 16.22
C PHE A 145 7.76 -2.97 16.86
N LYS A 146 7.66 -1.83 17.56
CA LYS A 146 8.77 -1.29 18.37
C LYS A 146 9.14 -2.23 19.52
N GLU A 147 8.16 -2.90 20.14
CA GLU A 147 8.44 -3.87 21.21
C GLU A 147 9.26 -5.06 20.68
N LEU A 148 8.87 -5.60 19.52
CA LEU A 148 9.64 -6.62 18.81
C LEU A 148 11.07 -6.15 18.52
N ALA A 149 11.22 -4.95 17.95
CA ALA A 149 12.53 -4.38 17.59
C ALA A 149 13.46 -4.16 18.80
N ARG A 150 12.89 -4.02 20.01
CA ARG A 150 13.68 -3.96 21.26
C ARG A 150 14.11 -5.33 21.75
N LYS A 151 13.32 -6.39 21.49
CA LYS A 151 13.62 -7.78 21.88
C LYS A 151 14.62 -8.46 20.96
N TYR A 152 14.61 -8.16 19.67
CA TYR A 152 15.49 -8.76 18.67
C TYR A 152 16.47 -7.71 18.13
N ASP A 153 17.75 -7.92 18.38
CA ASP A 153 18.83 -6.96 18.17
C ASP A 153 18.86 -6.34 16.75
N LYS A 154 19.14 -5.03 16.69
CA LYS A 154 18.81 -4.02 15.65
C LYS A 154 19.36 -4.21 14.23
N LYS A 155 19.79 -5.40 13.80
CA LYS A 155 20.53 -5.55 12.53
C LYS A 155 19.67 -5.50 11.26
N ASP A 156 18.39 -5.88 11.33
CA ASP A 156 17.54 -6.01 10.13
C ASP A 156 16.51 -4.88 9.95
N LEU A 157 16.40 -3.96 10.92
CA LEU A 157 15.28 -3.03 11.00
C LEU A 157 15.72 -1.59 10.72
N LYS A 158 15.68 -1.20 9.43
CA LYS A 158 15.91 0.18 8.99
C LYS A 158 14.70 1.06 9.31
N VAL A 159 14.69 1.64 10.51
CA VAL A 159 13.72 2.68 10.88
C VAL A 159 14.37 4.04 10.65
N GLN A 160 14.00 4.73 9.56
CA GLN A 160 14.39 6.13 9.35
C GLN A 160 13.29 7.05 9.88
N TRP A 161 13.70 8.03 10.69
CA TRP A 161 12.81 8.94 11.41
C TRP A 161 13.06 10.36 10.93
N GLU A 162 11.99 11.12 10.68
CA GLU A 162 12.03 12.58 10.78
C GLU A 162 10.71 13.09 11.35
N GLU A 163 10.79 14.02 12.31
CA GLU A 163 9.65 14.70 12.91
C GLU A 163 9.22 15.90 12.06
N GLY A 164 7.93 16.03 11.76
CA GLY A 164 7.36 17.20 11.09
C GLY A 164 5.93 16.97 10.61
N ALA A 165 4.97 17.71 11.18
CA ALA A 165 3.55 17.68 10.80
C ALA A 165 3.21 18.76 9.75
N SER A 166 2.03 18.56 9.15
CA SER A 166 1.19 19.49 8.36
C SER A 166 1.55 19.73 6.88
N ASP A 167 1.30 18.74 6.02
CA ASP A 167 0.52 19.00 4.79
C ASP A 167 -0.02 17.69 4.19
N ASN A 168 -1.30 17.68 3.85
CA ASN A 168 -2.13 16.49 3.59
C ASN A 168 -2.31 16.19 2.09
N ARG A 169 -1.25 16.30 1.29
CA ARG A 169 -1.26 15.90 -0.13
C ARG A 169 -0.04 15.05 -0.46
N LEU A 170 -0.27 13.99 -1.25
CA LEU A 170 0.77 13.17 -1.85
C LEU A 170 1.80 14.07 -2.58
N PRO A 171 3.11 13.78 -2.50
CA PRO A 171 4.12 14.55 -3.21
C PRO A 171 3.93 14.56 -4.72
N ASP A 172 3.51 15.72 -5.24
CA ASP A 172 3.87 16.12 -6.61
C ASP A 172 5.41 16.21 -6.70
N TYR A 173 5.96 15.65 -7.77
CA TYR A 173 7.39 15.39 -7.97
C TYR A 173 7.97 16.27 -9.09
N SER A 174 7.60 17.55 -9.11
CA SER A 174 8.47 18.58 -9.66
C SER A 174 9.45 19.01 -8.55
N GLY A 175 10.75 18.84 -8.81
CA GLY A 175 11.80 19.00 -7.80
C GLY A 175 11.71 20.33 -7.04
N SER A 176 11.26 20.26 -5.78
CA SER A 176 11.60 21.26 -4.77
C SER A 176 11.48 20.61 -3.38
N THR A 177 12.40 21.03 -2.52
CA THR A 177 12.56 20.61 -1.13
C THR A 177 11.32 20.99 -0.31
N GLY A 178 10.48 20.01 -0.02
CA GLY A 178 9.37 20.13 0.94
C GLY A 178 9.07 18.75 1.50
N LYS A 179 9.28 18.58 2.81
CA LYS A 179 9.13 17.32 3.56
C LYS A 179 7.74 16.72 3.37
N LYS A 180 7.64 15.42 3.03
CA LYS A 180 6.36 14.74 2.76
C LYS A 180 6.38 13.25 3.15
N ALA A 181 5.29 12.82 3.81
CA ALA A 181 4.78 11.48 4.16
C ALA A 181 5.68 10.48 4.96
N VAL A 182 5.12 9.97 6.07
CA VAL A 182 5.71 8.98 6.99
C VAL A 182 5.44 7.55 6.50
N TYR A 183 6.49 6.74 6.23
CA TYR A 183 6.32 5.32 5.90
C TYR A 183 7.38 4.43 6.57
N VAL A 184 6.95 3.31 7.15
CA VAL A 184 7.84 2.22 7.55
C VAL A 184 7.89 1.25 6.39
N ALA A 185 9.04 1.12 5.72
CA ALA A 185 9.25 0.06 4.74
C ALA A 185 9.24 -1.29 5.47
N LEU A 186 8.33 -2.18 5.09
CA LEU A 186 8.13 -3.47 5.76
C LEU A 186 8.41 -4.63 4.81
N PRO A 187 9.68 -5.08 4.68
CA PRO A 187 9.98 -6.29 3.91
C PRO A 187 9.14 -7.48 4.39
N ILE A 188 8.76 -8.37 3.48
CA ILE A 188 7.93 -9.55 3.79
C ILE A 188 8.49 -10.35 4.98
N ALA A 189 9.80 -10.60 4.99
CA ALA A 189 10.46 -11.34 6.08
C ALA A 189 10.29 -10.67 7.45
N VAL A 190 10.19 -9.34 7.49
CA VAL A 190 9.97 -8.57 8.73
C VAL A 190 8.53 -8.72 9.20
N LEU A 191 7.55 -8.68 8.28
CA LEU A 191 6.15 -8.95 8.59
C LEU A 191 5.92 -10.38 9.09
N GLU A 192 6.63 -11.36 8.51
CA GLU A 192 6.57 -12.75 8.98
C GLU A 192 7.11 -12.93 10.40
N LYS A 193 8.24 -12.27 10.72
CA LYS A 193 8.77 -12.25 12.10
C LYS A 193 7.78 -11.57 13.04
N PHE A 194 7.17 -10.48 12.62
CA PHE A 194 6.19 -9.75 13.42
C PHE A 194 4.92 -10.58 13.69
N LEU A 195 4.37 -11.22 12.68
CA LEU A 195 3.22 -12.12 12.85
C LEU A 195 3.54 -13.30 13.78
N LYS A 196 4.72 -13.91 13.68
CA LYS A 196 5.17 -14.95 14.62
C LYS A 196 5.23 -14.44 16.05
N TYR A 197 5.69 -13.20 16.25
CA TYR A 197 5.72 -12.58 17.57
C TYR A 197 4.30 -12.35 18.13
N LEU A 198 3.36 -11.86 17.31
CA LEU A 198 1.97 -11.67 17.74
C LEU A 198 1.29 -12.99 18.14
N ARG A 199 1.62 -14.09 17.47
CA ARG A 199 1.09 -15.44 17.80
C ARG A 199 1.55 -16.01 19.14
N ILE A 200 2.66 -15.50 19.70
CA ILE A 200 3.28 -16.01 20.92
C ILE A 200 3.06 -15.04 22.10
N LYS A 201 2.67 -13.79 21.82
CA LYS A 201 2.33 -12.76 22.79
C LYS A 201 0.99 -13.07 23.45
#